data_AF-A0A4R4CV78-F1
#
_entry.id   AF-A0A4R4CV78-F1
#
_cell.length_a   1.000
_cell.length_b   1.000
_cell.length_c   1.000
_cell.angle_alpha   90.00
_cell.angle_beta   90.00
_cell.angle_gamma   90.00
#
_symmetry.space_group_name_H-M   'P 1'
#
loop_
_entity.id
_entity.type
_entity.pdbx_description
1 polymer ?
#
loop_
_entity_poly.entity_id
_entity_poly.type
_entity_poly.pdbx_seq_one_letter_code
_entity_poly.pdbx_strand_id
1 'polypeptide(L)'
;MSTYHAAAWMVPAESGLKKKHIQKVLALLPEDCELVPFEIHGNNSSAYGFATIEVIDEEENGLETIIDLLEPLVEDWTEDSSDCTLDLPGGKQIYIGCDYRTVMINGVDPEQHSHHH
;
A
#
# COMPACT_ATOMS: atom_id res chain seq x y z
N MET A 1 -6.03 3.97 -17.13
CA MET A 1 -6.02 3.55 -15.71
C MET A 1 -4.64 3.88 -15.19
N SER A 2 -4.51 4.45 -14.00
CA SER A 2 -3.19 4.74 -13.42
C SER A 2 -2.52 3.41 -13.11
N THR A 3 -1.57 3.01 -13.93
CA THR A 3 -0.72 1.84 -13.69
C THR A 3 0.38 2.26 -12.74
N TYR A 4 0.33 1.72 -11.53
CA TYR A 4 1.44 1.85 -10.58
C TYR A 4 2.62 1.02 -11.06
N HIS A 5 3.82 1.38 -10.63
CA HIS A 5 5.04 0.64 -10.98
C HIS A 5 5.47 -0.31 -9.86
N ALA A 6 4.96 -0.10 -8.65
CA ALA A 6 4.90 -1.13 -7.65
C ALA A 6 3.59 -1.04 -6.86
N ALA A 7 3.15 -2.16 -6.33
CA ALA A 7 1.99 -2.20 -5.45
C ALA A 7 2.23 -3.23 -4.34
N ALA A 8 1.81 -2.88 -3.13
CA ALA A 8 1.92 -3.73 -1.95
C ALA A 8 0.61 -3.75 -1.17
N TRP A 9 0.46 -4.79 -0.36
CA TRP A 9 -0.63 -4.91 0.60
C TRP A 9 -0.08 -5.19 1.98
N MET A 10 -0.50 -4.39 2.95
CA MET A 10 -0.09 -4.49 4.34
C MET A 10 -1.10 -5.31 5.14
N VAL A 11 -0.58 -6.16 6.03
CA VAL A 11 -1.34 -7.06 6.90
C VAL A 11 -0.72 -7.08 8.30
N PRO A 12 -1.48 -7.43 9.37
CA PRO A 12 -0.91 -7.65 10.69
C PRO A 12 0.22 -8.68 10.67
N ALA A 13 1.24 -8.54 11.52
CA ALA A 13 2.42 -9.42 11.51
C ALA A 13 2.08 -10.90 11.77
N GLU A 14 1.07 -11.19 12.57
CA GLU A 14 0.58 -12.54 12.81
C GLU A 14 -0.28 -13.11 11.67
N SER A 15 -0.55 -12.32 10.63
CA SER A 15 -1.41 -12.66 9.50
C SER A 15 -0.64 -12.75 8.18
N GLY A 16 -1.11 -13.60 7.28
CA GLY A 16 -0.59 -13.68 5.91
C GLY A 16 -1.48 -12.97 4.89
N LEU A 17 -0.97 -12.86 3.66
CA LEU A 17 -1.79 -12.41 2.53
C LEU A 17 -2.95 -13.37 2.25
N LYS A 18 -4.12 -12.80 1.98
CA LYS A 18 -5.25 -13.52 1.40
C LYS A 18 -5.21 -13.41 -0.12
N LYS A 19 -5.74 -14.41 -0.83
CA LYS A 19 -5.84 -14.41 -2.30
C LYS A 19 -6.41 -13.10 -2.87
N LYS A 20 -7.43 -12.54 -2.20
CA LYS A 20 -8.04 -11.25 -2.59
C LYS A 20 -7.03 -10.09 -2.62
N HIS A 21 -6.02 -10.06 -1.75
CA HIS A 21 -5.03 -8.99 -1.69
C HIS A 21 -4.07 -9.10 -2.86
N ILE A 22 -3.58 -10.31 -3.14
CA ILE A 22 -2.72 -10.58 -4.31
C ILE A 22 -3.43 -10.13 -5.59
N GLN A 23 -4.72 -10.48 -5.75
CA GLN A 23 -5.50 -10.06 -6.92
C GLN A 23 -5.65 -8.55 -7.03
N LYS A 24 -5.84 -7.84 -5.91
CA LYS A 24 -5.89 -6.36 -5.91
C LYS A 24 -4.55 -5.76 -6.30
N VAL A 25 -3.45 -6.24 -5.72
CA VAL A 25 -2.09 -5.79 -6.04
C VAL A 25 -1.80 -5.97 -7.53
N LEU A 26 -2.05 -7.15 -8.08
CA LEU A 26 -1.82 -7.43 -9.50
C LEU A 26 -2.70 -6.58 -10.42
N ALA A 27 -3.93 -6.24 -10.01
CA ALA A 27 -4.83 -5.40 -10.81
C ALA A 27 -4.40 -3.92 -10.90
N LEU A 28 -3.45 -3.48 -10.07
CA LEU A 28 -2.91 -2.12 -10.06
C LEU A 28 -1.68 -1.96 -10.95
N LEU A 29 -1.11 -3.08 -11.40
CA LEU A 29 0.11 -3.15 -12.20
C LEU A 29 -0.25 -3.32 -13.69
N PRO A 30 0.68 -2.98 -14.61
CA PRO A 30 0.47 -3.22 -16.03
C PRO A 30 0.23 -4.71 -16.35
N GLU A 31 -0.67 -5.02 -17.29
CA GLU A 31 -0.97 -6.42 -17.64
C GLU A 31 0.23 -7.14 -18.29
N ASP A 32 0.94 -6.46 -19.18
CA ASP A 32 2.07 -7.01 -19.94
C ASP A 32 3.41 -6.51 -19.38
N CYS A 33 3.74 -6.90 -18.14
CA CYS A 33 5.02 -6.58 -17.52
C CYS A 33 5.66 -7.76 -16.78
N GLU A 34 6.97 -7.68 -16.58
CA GLU A 34 7.69 -8.58 -15.68
C GLU A 34 7.68 -8.01 -14.27
N LEU A 35 7.46 -8.87 -13.28
CA LEU A 35 7.28 -8.49 -11.88
C LEU A 35 8.34 -9.13 -10.99
N VAL A 36 8.87 -8.33 -10.06
CA VAL A 36 9.74 -8.75 -8.97
C VAL A 36 8.93 -8.72 -7.67
N PRO A 37 8.74 -9.86 -6.99
CA PRO A 37 8.08 -9.89 -5.69
C PRO A 37 8.98 -9.30 -4.60
N PHE A 38 8.38 -8.67 -3.60
CA PHE A 38 9.07 -8.19 -2.42
C PHE A 38 8.21 -8.31 -1.16
N GLU A 39 8.87 -8.34 -0.01
CA GLU A 39 8.23 -8.36 1.31
C GLU A 39 9.02 -7.50 2.30
N ILE A 40 8.30 -6.90 3.24
CA ILE A 40 8.83 -6.06 4.31
C ILE A 40 8.17 -6.52 5.61
N HIS A 41 8.98 -6.76 6.63
CA HIS A 41 8.51 -7.20 7.94
C HIS A 41 8.84 -6.14 8.98
N GLY A 42 7.80 -5.48 9.49
CA GLY A 42 7.92 -4.60 10.64
C GLY A 42 7.50 -5.30 11.94
N ASN A 43 7.52 -4.56 13.05
CA ASN A 43 7.20 -5.10 14.36
C ASN A 43 5.74 -5.56 14.51
N ASN A 44 4.80 -4.77 13.97
CA ASN A 44 3.35 -5.01 14.12
C ASN A 44 2.65 -5.41 12.82
N SER A 45 3.34 -5.25 11.68
CA SER A 45 2.76 -5.50 10.37
C SER A 45 3.77 -6.06 9.39
N SER A 46 3.29 -6.55 8.26
CA SER A 46 4.12 -6.91 7.12
C SER A 46 3.46 -6.41 5.84
N ALA A 47 4.27 -5.97 4.89
CA ALA A 47 3.81 -5.62 3.55
C ALA A 47 4.36 -6.61 2.53
N TYR A 48 3.52 -6.99 1.58
CA TYR A 48 3.86 -7.92 0.51
C TYR A 48 3.42 -7.32 -0.81
N GLY A 49 4.31 -7.30 -1.80
CA GLY A 49 4.06 -6.58 -3.04
C GLY A 49 4.81 -7.12 -4.25
N PHE A 50 4.58 -6.44 -5.36
CA PHE A 50 5.29 -6.64 -6.61
C PHE A 50 5.69 -5.29 -7.19
N ALA A 51 6.89 -5.22 -7.75
CA ALA A 51 7.40 -4.10 -8.53
C ALA A 51 7.63 -4.54 -9.97
N THR A 52 7.43 -3.65 -10.95
CA THR A 52 7.79 -3.92 -12.34
C THR A 52 9.30 -3.94 -12.49
N ILE A 53 9.85 -4.78 -13.37
CA ILE A 53 11.30 -4.78 -13.62
C ILE A 53 11.81 -3.40 -14.10
N GLU A 54 10.97 -2.66 -14.84
CA GLU A 54 11.25 -1.30 -15.30
C GLU A 54 11.63 -0.37 -14.14
N VAL A 55 10.88 -0.37 -13.04
CA VAL A 55 11.21 0.51 -11.91
C VAL A 55 12.46 0.05 -11.16
N ILE A 56 12.73 -1.26 -11.14
CA ILE A 56 13.94 -1.81 -10.52
C ILE A 56 15.19 -1.42 -11.32
N ASP A 57 15.09 -1.36 -12.65
CA ASP A 57 16.21 -0.99 -13.52
C ASP A 57 16.45 0.53 -13.57
N GLU A 58 15.41 1.34 -13.34
CA GLU A 58 15.49 2.81 -13.39
C GLU A 58 15.95 3.47 -12.08
N GLU A 59 15.61 2.88 -10.92
CA GLU A 59 16.00 3.43 -9.62
C GLU A 59 17.45 3.07 -9.26
N GLU A 60 18.20 4.04 -8.69
CA GLU A 60 19.65 3.90 -8.43
C GLU A 60 20.00 2.67 -7.55
N ASN A 61 19.15 2.35 -6.56
CA ASN A 61 19.29 1.19 -5.69
C ASN A 61 18.28 0.07 -5.98
N GLY A 62 17.61 0.14 -7.15
CA GLY A 62 16.61 -0.82 -7.58
C GLY A 62 15.51 -1.08 -6.54
N LEU A 63 15.36 -2.35 -6.14
CA LEU A 63 14.31 -2.77 -5.20
C LEU A 63 14.48 -2.15 -3.80
N GLU A 64 15.73 -1.87 -3.40
CA GLU A 64 16.00 -1.32 -2.06
C GLU A 64 15.35 0.06 -1.89
N THR A 65 15.31 0.89 -2.95
CA THR A 65 14.62 2.19 -2.92
C THR A 65 13.14 2.04 -2.53
N ILE A 66 12.49 0.97 -2.98
CA ILE A 66 11.08 0.68 -2.67
C ILE A 66 10.95 0.23 -1.21
N ILE A 67 11.87 -0.62 -0.74
CA ILE A 67 11.88 -1.13 0.63
C ILE A 67 12.13 0.01 1.61
N ASP A 68 13.17 0.81 1.41
CA ASP A 68 13.53 1.97 2.23
C ASP A 68 12.37 2.98 2.37
N LEU A 69 11.61 3.17 1.29
CA LEU A 69 10.47 4.08 1.27
C LEU A 69 9.27 3.55 2.08
N LEU A 70 9.04 2.23 2.02
CA LEU A 70 7.87 1.59 2.63
C LEU A 70 8.11 1.12 4.06
N GLU A 71 9.34 0.77 4.44
CA GLU A 71 9.68 0.22 5.76
C GLU A 71 9.16 1.09 6.92
N PRO A 72 9.32 2.43 6.93
CA PRO A 72 8.76 3.26 8.01
C PRO A 72 7.24 3.16 8.13
N LEU A 73 6.53 3.00 7.01
CA LEU A 73 5.06 2.87 7.01
C LEU A 73 4.61 1.52 7.55
N VAL A 74 5.40 0.47 7.30
CA VAL A 74 5.15 -0.88 7.81
C VAL A 74 5.44 -0.95 9.32
N GLU A 75 6.48 -0.26 9.79
CA GLU A 75 6.82 -0.18 11.21
C GLU A 75 5.81 0.63 12.03
N ASP A 76 5.44 1.81 11.55
CA ASP A 76 4.51 2.72 12.22
C ASP A 76 3.03 2.42 11.93
N TRP A 77 2.74 1.24 11.36
CA TRP A 77 1.38 0.88 10.99
C TRP A 77 0.44 0.76 12.20
N THR A 78 -0.77 1.30 12.04
CA THR A 78 -1.85 1.24 13.03
C THR A 78 -3.18 0.90 12.37
N GLU A 79 -4.20 0.52 13.17
CA GLU A 79 -5.55 0.21 12.68
C GLU A 79 -6.27 1.40 12.00
N ASP A 80 -5.77 2.62 12.20
CA ASP A 80 -6.28 3.85 11.59
C ASP A 80 -5.57 4.21 10.27
N SER A 81 -4.54 3.46 9.88
CA SER A 81 -3.80 3.70 8.64
C SER A 81 -4.65 3.40 7.40
N SER A 82 -4.57 4.30 6.41
CA SER A 82 -5.31 4.21 5.14
C SER A 82 -4.39 3.85 3.97
N ASP A 83 -4.99 3.41 2.87
CA ASP A 83 -4.28 3.21 1.60
C ASP A 83 -3.55 4.49 1.19
N CYS A 84 -2.33 4.38 0.70
CA CYS A 84 -1.59 5.54 0.23
C CYS A 84 -0.85 5.29 -1.10
N THR A 85 -0.55 6.39 -1.77
CA THR A 85 0.27 6.44 -2.97
C THR A 85 1.51 7.26 -2.65
N LEU A 86 2.67 6.75 -3.05
CA LEU A 86 3.96 7.40 -2.85
C LEU A 86 4.65 7.56 -4.19
N ASP A 87 5.41 8.65 -4.32
CA ASP A 87 6.25 8.88 -5.49
C ASP A 87 7.69 8.45 -5.17
N LEU A 88 8.25 7.64 -6.05
CA LEU A 88 9.67 7.30 -6.06
C LEU A 88 10.51 8.49 -6.56
N PRO A 89 11.81 8.54 -6.25
CA PRO A 89 12.72 9.57 -6.76
C PRO A 89 12.68 9.73 -8.29
N GLY A 90 12.52 8.63 -9.04
CA GLY A 90 12.36 8.64 -10.51
C GLY A 90 11.00 9.14 -11.03
N GLY A 91 10.08 9.56 -10.15
CA GLY A 91 8.73 10.03 -10.50
C GLY A 91 7.73 8.90 -10.79
N LYS A 92 8.11 7.65 -10.54
CA LYS A 92 7.23 6.48 -10.62
C LYS A 92 6.38 6.39 -9.35
N GLN A 93 5.19 5.80 -9.46
CA GLN A 93 4.24 5.71 -8.34
C GLN A 93 4.16 4.31 -7.76
N ILE A 94 4.09 4.24 -6.43
CA ILE A 94 3.85 3.04 -5.65
C ILE A 94 2.50 3.16 -4.94
N TYR A 95 1.73 2.09 -4.92
CA TYR A 95 0.53 1.97 -4.09
C TYR A 95 0.76 1.01 -2.91
N ILE A 96 0.32 1.36 -1.72
CA ILE A 96 0.24 0.43 -0.59
C ILE A 96 -1.17 0.45 -0.01
N GLY A 97 -1.82 -0.72 -0.03
CA GLY A 97 -3.17 -0.92 0.49
C GLY A 97 -3.19 -1.54 1.88
N CYS A 98 -4.28 -1.33 2.61
CA CYS A 98 -4.52 -1.87 3.95
C CYS A 98 -5.94 -2.46 4.04
N ASP A 99 -6.11 -3.53 4.83
CA ASP A 99 -7.43 -4.15 5.08
C ASP A 99 -8.20 -3.46 6.23
N TYR A 100 -7.51 -2.67 7.06
CA TYR A 100 -8.11 -1.93 8.18
C TYR A 100 -8.64 -0.56 7.73
N ARG A 101 -9.69 -0.09 8.42
CA ARG A 101 -10.65 0.92 7.95
C ARG A 101 -10.01 2.05 7.14
N THR A 102 -10.32 2.11 5.85
CA THR A 102 -10.48 3.39 5.15
C THR A 102 -11.64 4.13 5.85
N VAL A 103 -11.35 4.85 6.95
CA VAL A 103 -12.31 5.78 7.52
C VAL A 103 -12.46 6.88 6.50
N MET A 104 -13.55 6.82 5.73
CA MET A 104 -14.00 7.96 4.95
C MET A 104 -14.30 9.11 5.92
N ILE A 105 -13.32 10.00 6.13
CA ILE A 105 -13.58 11.34 6.65
C ILE A 105 -14.20 12.13 5.49
N ASN A 106 -15.46 11.81 5.18
CA ASN A 106 -16.38 12.64 4.42
C ASN A 106 -17.78 12.13 4.72
N GLY A 107 -18.25 12.52 5.89
CA GLY A 107 -19.60 12.33 6.38
C GLY A 107 -19.90 13.41 7.41
N VAL A 108 -19.81 14.67 6.98
CA VAL A 108 -20.64 15.70 7.60
C VAL A 108 -22.08 15.25 7.38
N ASP A 109 -22.78 14.89 8.46
CA ASP A 109 -24.20 15.19 8.58
C ASP A 109 -24.32 16.15 9.78
N PRO A 110 -24.90 17.35 9.61
CA PRO A 110 -24.96 18.37 10.64
C PRO A 110 -26.02 17.98 11.68
N GLU A 111 -25.73 18.31 12.94
CA GLU A 111 -26.71 18.55 14.01
C GLU A 111 -28.02 17.74 13.98
N GLN A 112 -28.14 16.76 14.88
CA GLN A 112 -29.42 16.55 15.56
C GLN A 112 -29.34 17.11 16.97
N HIS A 113 -29.44 18.44 17.09
CA HIS A 113 -30.12 19.03 18.22
C HIS A 113 -31.60 18.61 18.14
N SER A 114 -32.02 17.68 18.98
CA SER A 114 -33.44 17.52 19.32
C SER A 114 -33.58 17.01 20.74
N HIS A 115 -34.26 17.86 21.52
CA HIS A 115 -34.66 17.70 22.90
C HIS A 115 -35.36 16.37 23.19
N HIS A 116 -35.09 15.79 24.36
CA HIS A 116 -36.14 15.42 25.33
C HIS A 116 -35.51 14.86 26.62
N HIS A 117 -35.56 15.64 27.71
CA HIS A 117 -36.33 15.31 28.90
C HIS A 117 -36.55 16.55 29.77
#